data_AF-A0A026WNX9-F1
#
_entry.id   AF-A0A026WNX9-F1
#
_cell.length_a   1.000
_cell.length_b   1.000
_cell.length_c   1.000
_cell.angle_alpha   90.00
_cell.angle_beta   90.00
_cell.angle_gamma   90.00
#
_symmetry.space_group_name_H-M   'P 1'
#
loop_
_entity.id
_entity.type
_entity.pdbx_description
1 polymer ?
#
loop_
_entity_poly.entity_id
_entity_poly.type
_entity_poly.pdbx_seq_one_letter_code
_entity_poly.pdbx_strand_id
1 'polypeptide(L)'
;MTDHLNPKPSEVMEKSQFYKARKEQGESVAEFAAQLKKLLHNCNFSNLRDSLRDQLVCKLRDQDTRVKLFETESLTYDSALKGAITRETALRNASNSIHK
;
A
#
# COMPACT_ATOMS: atom_id res chain seq x y z
N MET A 1 -33.72 24.55 5.91
CA MET A 1 -33.35 23.54 6.92
C MET A 1 -32.19 22.74 6.34
N THR A 2 -30.96 23.19 6.58
CA THR A 2 -29.75 22.51 6.11
C THR A 2 -29.27 21.60 7.22
N ASP A 3 -29.97 20.47 7.38
CA ASP A 3 -29.52 19.41 8.28
C ASP A 3 -28.37 18.67 7.60
N HIS A 4 -27.17 19.02 8.07
CA HIS A 4 -25.89 18.49 7.65
C HIS A 4 -25.76 17.01 8.05
N LEU A 5 -26.31 16.11 7.24
CA LEU A 5 -25.99 14.68 7.35
C LEU A 5 -24.71 14.39 6.59
N ASN A 6 -23.57 14.80 7.19
CA ASN A 6 -22.30 14.15 6.91
C ASN A 6 -22.02 13.21 8.10
N PRO A 7 -22.75 12.08 8.24
CA PRO A 7 -22.50 11.16 9.33
C PRO A 7 -21.04 10.73 9.27
N LYS A 8 -20.40 10.62 10.44
CA LYS A 8 -19.03 10.11 10.56
C LYS A 8 -18.94 8.83 9.71
N PRO A 9 -17.98 8.71 8.78
CA PRO A 9 -17.84 7.53 7.95
C PRO A 9 -17.89 6.27 8.82
N SER A 10 -18.73 5.31 8.44
CA SER A 10 -18.78 4.03 9.14
C SER A 10 -17.39 3.41 9.12
N GLU A 11 -16.88 2.98 10.28
CA GLU A 11 -15.58 2.31 10.36
C GLU A 11 -15.50 1.12 9.40
N VAL A 12 -16.61 0.40 9.21
CA VAL A 12 -16.72 -0.72 8.27
C VAL A 12 -16.53 -0.25 6.82
N MET A 13 -17.09 0.92 6.48
CA MET A 13 -16.92 1.52 5.16
C MET A 13 -15.47 1.95 4.93
N GLU A 14 -14.84 2.60 5.89
CA GLU A 14 -13.44 3.04 5.82
C GLU A 14 -12.49 1.84 5.67
N LYS A 15 -12.67 0.80 6.49
CA LYS A 15 -11.95 -0.47 6.35
C LYS A 15 -12.17 -1.11 4.98
N SER A 16 -13.41 -1.08 4.46
CA SER A 16 -13.70 -1.60 3.11
C SER A 16 -12.93 -0.84 2.03
N GLN A 17 -12.85 0.49 2.11
CA GLN A 17 -12.07 1.31 1.19
C GLN A 17 -10.57 0.97 1.28
N PHE A 18 -10.04 0.86 2.50
CA PHE A 18 -8.66 0.44 2.74
C PHE A 18 -8.36 -0.91 2.10
N TYR A 19 -9.19 -1.95 2.34
CA TYR A 19 -8.97 -3.29 1.81
C TYR A 19 -9.13 -3.40 0.28
N LYS A 20 -9.94 -2.51 -0.33
CA LYS A 20 -10.09 -2.41 -1.78
C LYS A 20 -8.91 -1.70 -2.46
N ALA A 21 -8.21 -0.81 -1.75
CA ALA A 21 -7.07 -0.09 -2.29
C ALA A 21 -6.00 -1.06 -2.81
N ARG A 22 -5.45 -0.75 -3.99
CA ARG A 22 -4.39 -1.52 -4.62
C ARG A 22 -3.51 -0.58 -5.44
N LYS A 23 -2.26 -0.98 -5.69
CA LYS A 23 -1.38 -0.22 -6.55
C LYS A 23 -1.95 -0.20 -7.97
N GLU A 24 -2.31 0.97 -8.47
CA GLU A 24 -2.85 1.11 -9.81
C GLU A 24 -1.74 1.05 -10.88
N GLN A 25 -2.14 0.87 -12.15
CA GLN A 25 -1.17 0.90 -13.24
C GLN A 25 -0.57 2.31 -13.38
N GLY A 26 0.75 2.39 -13.45
CA GLY A 26 1.47 3.68 -13.55
C GLY A 26 1.69 4.40 -12.22
N GLU A 27 0.99 4.02 -11.15
CA GLU A 27 1.26 4.51 -9.79
C GLU A 27 2.59 3.93 -9.28
N SER A 28 3.39 4.71 -8.57
CA SER A 28 4.63 4.26 -7.90
C SER A 28 4.36 3.56 -6.57
N VAL A 29 5.31 2.78 -6.06
CA VAL A 29 5.17 2.15 -4.73
C VAL A 29 5.00 3.20 -3.62
N ALA A 30 5.69 4.35 -3.75
CA ALA A 30 5.62 5.42 -2.75
C ALA A 30 4.25 6.12 -2.73
N GLU A 31 3.65 6.38 -3.89
CA GLU A 31 2.30 6.95 -4.01
C GLU A 31 1.26 6.01 -3.42
N PHE A 32 1.33 4.72 -3.76
CA PHE A 32 0.44 3.71 -3.20
C PHE A 32 0.54 3.65 -1.66
N ALA A 33 1.77 3.69 -1.12
CA ALA A 33 1.99 3.71 0.32
C ALA A 33 1.41 4.97 0.99
N ALA A 34 1.49 6.13 0.35
CA ALA A 34 0.88 7.37 0.83
C ALA A 34 -0.66 7.28 0.80
N GLN A 35 -1.24 6.70 -0.25
CA GLN A 35 -2.68 6.45 -0.35
C GLN A 35 -3.17 5.55 0.80
N LEU A 36 -2.47 4.43 1.07
CA LEU A 36 -2.81 3.54 2.17
C LEU A 36 -2.79 4.25 3.52
N LYS A 37 -1.77 5.08 3.79
CA LYS A 37 -1.68 5.86 5.03
C LYS A 37 -2.86 6.84 5.19
N LYS A 38 -3.30 7.47 4.08
CA LYS A 38 -4.45 8.37 4.09
C LYS A 38 -5.74 7.63 4.44
N LEU A 39 -5.97 6.44 3.87
CA LEU A 39 -7.16 5.63 4.12
C LEU A 39 -7.17 5.03 5.53
N LEU A 40 -6.00 4.67 6.05
CA LEU A 40 -5.84 4.07 7.38
C LEU A 40 -6.34 4.97 8.52
N HIS A 41 -6.24 6.30 8.36
CA HIS A 41 -6.54 7.29 9.40
C HIS A 41 -7.94 7.13 10.01
N ASN A 42 -8.92 6.73 9.21
CA ASN A 42 -10.32 6.61 9.64
C ASN A 42 -10.73 5.16 9.95
N CYS A 43 -9.81 4.19 9.85
CA CYS A 43 -10.13 2.77 9.96
C CYS A 43 -10.10 2.23 11.40
N ASN A 44 -9.60 2.95 12.40
CA ASN A 44 -9.49 2.49 13.80
C ASN A 44 -8.84 1.07 13.96
N PHE A 45 -7.82 0.74 13.17
CA PHE A 45 -7.11 -0.53 13.36
C PHE A 45 -6.30 -0.53 14.65
N SER A 46 -6.39 -1.61 15.43
CA SER A 46 -5.61 -1.78 16.67
C SER A 46 -4.11 -1.84 16.40
N ASN A 47 -3.70 -2.38 15.25
CA ASN A 47 -2.31 -2.39 14.80
C ASN A 47 -2.21 -1.80 13.39
N LEU A 48 -1.95 -0.48 13.36
CA LEU A 48 -1.83 0.31 12.15
C LEU A 48 -0.68 -0.15 11.25
N ARG A 49 0.45 -0.54 11.86
CA ARG A 49 1.68 -0.90 11.14
C ARG A 49 1.56 -2.25 10.45
N ASP A 50 0.96 -3.23 11.13
CA ASP A 50 0.71 -4.54 10.54
C ASP A 50 -0.36 -4.45 9.44
N SER A 51 -1.44 -3.70 9.67
CA SER A 51 -2.49 -3.50 8.66
C SER A 51 -1.92 -2.84 7.39
N LEU A 52 -1.06 -1.83 7.54
CA LEU A 52 -0.35 -1.20 6.42
C LEU A 52 0.59 -2.17 5.70
N ARG A 53 1.38 -2.96 6.45
CA ARG A 53 2.30 -3.94 5.87
C ARG A 53 1.54 -4.95 5.04
N ASP A 54 0.52 -5.58 5.61
CA ASP A 54 -0.20 -6.68 4.98
C ASP A 54 -0.91 -6.19 3.71
N GLN A 55 -1.53 -5.00 3.77
CA GLN A 55 -2.18 -4.40 2.61
C GLN A 55 -1.19 -3.97 1.54
N LEU A 56 -0.06 -3.35 1.93
CA LEU A 56 1.00 -2.97 1.01
C LEU A 56 1.48 -4.22 0.26
N VAL A 57 1.92 -5.25 0.97
CA VAL A 57 2.48 -6.47 0.37
C VAL A 57 1.43 -7.17 -0.50
N CYS A 58 0.22 -7.43 0.02
CA CYS A 58 -0.79 -8.19 -0.73
C CYS A 58 -1.23 -7.50 -2.02
N LYS A 59 -1.24 -6.16 -2.04
CA LYS A 59 -1.81 -5.37 -3.15
C LYS A 59 -0.78 -4.71 -4.06
N LEU A 60 0.49 -5.06 -3.92
CA LEU A 60 1.49 -4.83 -4.96
C LEU A 60 1.13 -5.61 -6.24
N ARG A 61 1.38 -4.99 -7.40
CA ARG A 61 1.18 -5.64 -8.71
C ARG A 61 2.30 -6.62 -9.07
N ASP A 62 3.53 -6.35 -8.61
CA ASP A 62 4.71 -7.15 -8.94
C ASP A 62 4.74 -8.44 -8.12
N GLN A 63 4.44 -9.57 -8.77
CA GLN A 63 4.34 -10.87 -8.11
C GLN A 63 5.66 -11.29 -7.47
N ASP A 64 6.78 -11.10 -8.16
CA ASP A 64 8.10 -11.49 -7.66
C ASP A 64 8.49 -10.72 -6.40
N THR A 65 8.17 -9.42 -6.34
CA THR A 65 8.34 -8.60 -5.14
C THR A 65 7.50 -9.15 -4.00
N ARG A 66 6.23 -9.51 -4.25
CA ARG A 66 5.37 -10.08 -3.20
C ARG A 66 5.95 -11.38 -2.64
N VAL A 67 6.36 -12.30 -3.52
CA VAL A 67 6.98 -13.58 -3.11
C VAL A 67 8.19 -13.34 -2.21
N LYS A 68 9.12 -12.49 -2.63
CA LYS A 68 10.31 -12.15 -1.82
C LYS A 68 9.97 -11.52 -0.47
N LEU A 69 8.93 -10.68 -0.42
CA LEU A 69 8.47 -10.08 0.83
C LEU A 69 7.83 -11.13 1.75
N PHE A 70 7.06 -12.08 1.20
CA PHE A 70 6.47 -13.17 1.99
C PHE A 70 7.50 -14.13 2.59
N GLU A 71 8.67 -14.27 1.97
CA GLU A 71 9.78 -15.10 2.48
C GLU A 71 10.50 -14.46 3.69
N THR A 72 10.20 -13.19 4.03
CA THR A 72 10.86 -12.48 5.14
C THR A 72 10.15 -12.76 6.47
N GLU A 73 10.79 -13.51 7.37
CA GLU A 73 10.20 -13.94 8.66
C GLU A 73 9.71 -12.80 9.56
N SER A 74 10.51 -11.74 9.72
CA SER A 74 10.18 -10.58 10.58
C SER A 74 9.92 -9.33 9.74
N LEU A 75 9.01 -9.43 8.78
CA LEU A 75 8.70 -8.32 7.89
C LEU A 75 7.98 -7.19 8.65
N THR A 76 8.55 -5.98 8.57
CA THR A 76 7.94 -4.75 9.09
C THR A 76 7.40 -3.92 7.93
N TYR A 77 6.51 -2.97 8.20
CA TYR A 77 6.05 -2.02 7.18
C TYR A 77 7.21 -1.26 6.51
N ASP A 78 8.19 -0.78 7.28
CA ASP A 78 9.29 0.01 6.73
C ASP A 78 10.22 -0.84 5.86
N SER A 79 10.53 -2.08 6.28
CA SER A 79 11.35 -2.98 5.48
C SER A 79 10.63 -3.45 4.21
N ALA A 80 9.32 -3.69 4.28
CA ALA A 80 8.50 -4.00 3.11
C ALA A 80 8.48 -2.85 2.10
N LEU A 81 8.23 -1.63 2.58
CA LEU A 81 8.20 -0.43 1.75
C LEU A 81 9.56 -0.17 1.08
N LYS A 82 10.64 -0.22 1.86
CA LYS A 82 12.00 -0.05 1.33
C LYS A 82 12.34 -1.11 0.28
N GLY A 83 12.01 -2.37 0.53
CA GLY A 83 12.23 -3.48 -0.41
C GLY A 83 11.49 -3.26 -1.72
N ALA A 84 10.20 -2.91 -1.64
CA ALA A 84 9.36 -2.67 -2.81
C ALA A 84 9.85 -1.45 -3.64
N ILE A 85 10.22 -0.34 -3.01
CA ILE A 85 10.78 0.84 -3.70
C ILE A 85 12.12 0.51 -4.38
N THR A 86 12.98 -0.24 -3.70
CA THR A 86 14.30 -0.65 -4.23
C THR A 86 14.11 -1.49 -5.50
N ARG A 87 13.19 -2.46 -5.46
CA ARG A 87 12.87 -3.34 -6.58
C ARG A 87 12.22 -2.59 -7.75
N GLU A 88 11.27 -1.70 -7.48
CA GLU A 88 10.66 -0.84 -8.50
C GLU A 88 11.71 0.04 -9.20
N THR A 89 12.63 0.62 -8.44
CA THR A 89 13.70 1.46 -8.98
C THR A 89 14.71 0.66 -9.80
N ALA A 90 15.10 -0.53 -9.32
CA ALA A 90 15.99 -1.42 -10.06
C ALA A 90 15.39 -1.85 -11.41
N LEU A 91 14.09 -2.18 -11.43
CA LEU A 91 13.35 -2.50 -12.66
C LEU A 91 13.35 -1.32 -13.63
N ARG A 92 12.99 -0.13 -13.15
CA ARG A 92 12.95 1.09 -13.96
C ARG A 92 14.31 1.39 -14.60
N ASN A 93 15.38 1.28 -13.83
CA ASN A 93 16.74 1.52 -14.32
C ASN A 93 17.18 0.47 -15.34
N ALA A 94 16.84 -0.81 -15.12
CA ALA A 94 17.13 -1.88 -16.06
C ALA A 94 16.40 -1.67 -17.40
N SER A 95 15.11 -1.32 -17.37
CA SER A 95 14.34 -0.98 -18.59
C SER A 95 14.92 0.22 -19.34
N ASN A 96 15.32 1.27 -18.62
CA ASN A 96 15.93 2.46 -19.23
C ASN A 96 17.30 2.16 -19.87
N SER A 97 18.02 1.15 -19.38
CA SER A 97 19.34 0.78 -19.88
C SER A 97 19.30 -0.05 -21.17
N ILE A 98 18.13 -0.59 -21.55
CA ILE A 98 17.92 -1.38 -22.79
C ILE A 98 17.63 -0.46 -24.00
N HIS A 99 17.24 0.79 -23.76
CA HIS A 99 16.91 1.77 -24.80
C HIS A 99 18.04 2.76 -25.12
N LYS A 100 19.26 2.49 -24.65
CA LYS A 100 20.45 3.32 -24.90
C LYS A 100 21.47 2.51 -25.70
#